data_AF-U6KKP9-F1
#
_entry.id   AF-U6KKP9-F1
#
_cell.length_a   1.000
_cell.length_b   1.000
_cell.length_c   1.000
_cell.angle_alpha   90.00
_cell.angle_beta   90.00
_cell.angle_gamma   90.00
#
_symmetry.space_group_name_H-M   'P 1'
#
loop_
_entity.id
_entity.type
_entity.pdbx_description
1 polymer ?
#
loop_
_entity_poly.entity_id
_entity_poly.type
_entity_poly.pdbx_seq_one_letter_code
_entity_poly.pdbx_strand_id
1 'polypeptide(L)'
;MGFHFQSYIAMAGRAINPAQWRRQWRQLEGKQFSDVAQQMMLWTNKQFAQISRTSEYRRWWWANPLGMGLVFYGTYKVWHMTYMVRKQKKTAQLVAAAYGQGGQWLNPVPK
;
A
#
# COMPACT_ATOMS: atom_id res chain seq x y z
N MET A 1 11.05 16.15 5.28
CA MET A 1 9.99 15.27 5.82
C MET A 1 10.22 13.85 5.37
N GLY A 2 10.36 12.94 6.32
CA GLY A 2 10.45 11.50 6.16
C GLY A 2 9.80 10.91 4.93
N PHE A 3 10.62 10.20 4.15
CA PHE A 3 10.52 10.11 2.69
C PHE A 3 9.10 10.09 2.11
N HIS A 4 8.69 11.25 1.59
CA HIS A 4 7.59 11.47 0.64
C HIS A 4 6.23 10.81 0.94
N PHE A 5 5.94 10.36 2.17
CA PHE A 5 4.64 9.76 2.53
C PHE A 5 3.46 10.69 2.20
N GLN A 6 3.59 11.99 2.47
CA GLN A 6 2.60 12.99 2.09
C GLN A 6 2.40 13.07 0.57
N SER A 7 3.48 12.94 -0.21
CA SER A 7 3.40 12.89 -1.67
C SER A 7 2.70 11.62 -2.16
N TYR A 8 2.90 10.48 -1.50
CA TYR A 8 2.18 9.24 -1.83
C TYR A 8 0.69 9.34 -1.53
N ILE A 9 0.31 9.97 -0.41
CA ILE A 9 -1.11 10.27 -0.10
C ILE A 9 -1.70 11.21 -1.15
N ALA A 10 -0.96 12.26 -1.55
CA ALA A 10 -1.40 13.17 -2.61
C ALA A 10 -1.50 12.47 -3.98
N MET A 11 -0.60 11.52 -4.28
CA MET A 11 -0.69 10.67 -5.47
C MET A 11 -1.94 9.81 -5.44
N ALA A 12 -2.25 9.17 -4.30
CA ALA A 12 -3.49 8.39 -4.14
C ALA A 12 -4.74 9.27 -4.32
N GLY A 13 -4.75 10.47 -3.72
CA GLY A 13 -5.85 11.43 -3.88
C GLY A 13 -6.05 11.87 -5.34
N ARG A 14 -4.97 12.09 -6.09
CA ARG A 14 -5.05 12.36 -7.54
C ARG A 14 -5.53 11.13 -8.31
N ALA A 15 -5.10 9.93 -7.93
CA ALA A 15 -5.43 8.69 -8.62
C ALA A 15 -6.92 8.31 -8.50
N ILE A 16 -7.61 8.69 -7.42
CA ILE A 16 -9.06 8.48 -7.28
C ILE A 16 -9.92 9.60 -7.90
N ASN A 17 -9.30 10.69 -8.36
CA ASN A 17 -10.02 11.83 -8.92
C ASN A 17 -10.42 11.58 -10.39
N PRO A 18 -11.71 11.56 -10.74
CA PRO A 18 -12.18 11.30 -12.11
C PRO A 18 -11.66 12.29 -13.17
N ALA A 19 -11.36 13.53 -12.77
CA ALA A 19 -10.76 14.51 -13.69
C ALA A 19 -9.35 14.07 -14.14
N GLN A 20 -8.60 13.39 -13.28
CA GLN A 20 -7.29 12.83 -13.62
C GLN A 20 -7.42 11.60 -14.52
N TRP A 21 -8.49 10.82 -14.41
CA TRP A 21 -8.72 9.67 -15.29
C TRP A 21 -8.86 10.08 -16.75
N ARG A 22 -9.63 11.15 -17.02
CA ARG A 22 -9.75 11.72 -18.37
C ARG A 22 -8.42 12.23 -18.91
N ARG A 23 -7.58 12.83 -18.05
CA ARG A 23 -6.24 13.28 -18.43
C ARG A 23 -5.33 12.08 -18.74
N GLN A 24 -5.35 11.06 -17.89
CA GLN A 24 -4.56 9.85 -18.07
C GLN A 24 -4.96 9.11 -19.35
N TRP A 25 -6.26 9.03 -19.65
CA TRP A 25 -6.78 8.44 -20.87
C TRP A 25 -6.17 9.06 -22.13
N ARG A 26 -6.18 10.40 -22.22
CA ARG A 26 -5.53 11.13 -23.33
C ARG A 26 -4.01 10.93 -23.35
N GLN A 27 -3.37 10.83 -22.19
CA GLN A 27 -1.92 10.59 -22.09
C GLN A 27 -1.50 9.16 -22.46
N LEU A 28 -2.45 8.21 -22.51
CA LEU A 28 -2.21 6.83 -22.90
C LEU A 28 -2.50 6.59 -24.39
N GLU A 29 -3.02 7.58 -25.10
CA GLU A 29 -3.25 7.50 -26.54
C GLU A 29 -1.93 7.23 -27.27
N GLY A 30 -1.87 6.14 -28.04
CA GLY A 30 -0.68 5.71 -28.77
C GLY A 30 0.46 5.12 -27.92
N LYS A 31 0.26 4.90 -26.61
CA LYS A 31 1.29 4.27 -25.74
C LYS A 31 1.15 2.76 -25.66
N GLN A 32 2.29 2.08 -25.55
CA GLN A 32 2.31 0.65 -25.27
C GLN A 32 2.30 0.38 -23.76
N PHE A 33 1.82 -0.80 -23.38
CA PHE A 33 1.87 -1.25 -21.99
C PHE A 33 3.31 -1.34 -21.44
N SER A 34 4.25 -1.75 -22.28
CA SER A 34 5.69 -1.80 -21.98
C SER A 34 6.22 -0.44 -21.53
N ASP A 35 5.85 0.65 -22.21
CA ASP A 35 6.27 2.01 -21.87
C ASP A 35 5.79 2.40 -20.45
N VAL A 36 4.54 2.06 -20.14
CA VAL A 36 3.94 2.34 -18.83
C VAL A 36 4.63 1.54 -17.73
N ALA A 37 4.85 0.24 -17.97
CA ALA A 37 5.53 -0.64 -17.01
C ALA A 37 6.97 -0.17 -16.74
N GLN A 38 7.72 0.17 -17.79
CA GLN A 38 9.07 0.69 -17.68
C GLN A 38 9.11 2.02 -16.92
N GLN A 39 8.17 2.93 -17.21
CA GLN A 39 8.04 4.19 -16.49
C GLN A 39 7.79 3.97 -14.98
N MET A 40 6.93 3.01 -14.62
CA MET A 40 6.67 2.66 -13.22
C MET A 40 7.91 2.07 -12.53
N MET A 41 8.66 1.20 -13.24
CA MET A 41 9.91 0.63 -12.71
C MET A 41 10.96 1.71 -12.49
N LEU A 42 11.14 2.63 -13.45
CA LEU A 42 12.09 3.74 -13.32
C LEU A 42 11.73 4.68 -12.18
N TRP A 43 10.44 5.00 -12.02
CA TRP A 43 9.98 5.82 -10.91
C TRP A 43 10.26 5.15 -9.56
N THR A 44 9.96 3.85 -9.45
CA THR A 44 10.19 3.06 -8.23
C THR A 44 11.68 2.97 -7.89
N ASN A 45 12.52 2.67 -8.89
CA ASN A 45 13.96 2.61 -8.73
C ASN A 45 14.53 3.96 -8.25
N LYS A 46 14.04 5.08 -8.81
CA LYS A 46 14.44 6.42 -8.36
C LYS A 46 14.12 6.68 -6.90
N GLN A 47 13.00 6.18 -6.38
CA GLN A 47 12.66 6.31 -4.95
C GLN A 47 13.68 5.56 -4.08
N PHE A 48 13.96 4.29 -4.39
CA PHE A 48 14.91 3.48 -3.64
C PHE A 48 16.35 3.99 -3.75
N ALA A 49 16.78 4.42 -4.94
CA ALA A 49 18.11 5.00 -5.14
C ALA A 49 18.31 6.29 -4.32
N GLN A 50 17.28 7.14 -4.24
CA GLN A 50 17.31 8.33 -3.39
C GLN A 50 17.46 7.95 -1.91
N ILE A 51 16.71 6.94 -1.45
CA ILE A 51 16.82 6.45 -0.08
C ILE A 51 18.24 5.95 0.20
N SER A 52 18.77 5.07 -0.65
CA SER A 52 20.11 4.50 -0.49
C SER A 52 21.17 5.59 -0.40
N ARG A 53 21.19 6.51 -1.38
CA ARG A 53 22.20 7.58 -1.42
C ARG A 53 22.06 8.58 -0.29
N THR A 54 20.85 9.03 0.03
CA THR A 54 20.66 10.08 1.06
C THR A 54 20.88 9.56 2.47
N SER A 55 20.69 8.26 2.71
CA SER A 55 20.91 7.65 4.03
C SER A 55 22.38 7.70 4.47
N GLU A 56 23.32 7.84 3.54
CA GLU A 56 24.76 7.93 3.84
C GLU A 56 25.14 9.25 4.52
N TYR A 57 24.44 10.35 4.23
CA TYR A 57 24.86 11.69 4.66
C TYR A 57 23.73 12.56 5.23
N ARG A 58 22.48 12.08 5.27
CA ARG A 58 21.33 12.83 5.79
C ARG A 58 20.51 11.98 6.74
N ARG A 59 20.08 12.60 7.84
CA ARG A 59 19.10 12.03 8.76
C ARG A 59 17.76 12.73 8.61
N TRP A 60 16.68 11.95 8.62
CA TRP A 60 15.31 12.46 8.59
C TRP A 60 14.82 12.79 10.00
N TRP A 61 13.72 13.54 10.11
CA TRP A 61 13.11 13.88 11.40
C TRP A 61 12.67 12.66 12.23
N TRP A 62 12.39 11.52 11.59
CA TRP A 62 12.05 10.26 12.26
C TRP A 62 13.25 9.35 12.54
N ALA A 63 14.48 9.83 12.30
CA ALA A 63 15.68 9.04 12.54
C ALA A 63 15.70 8.55 14.00
N ASN A 64 15.92 7.25 14.17
CA ASN A 64 15.87 6.55 15.44
C ASN A 64 16.94 5.43 15.44
N PRO A 65 17.26 4.81 16.58
CA PRO A 65 18.29 3.76 16.66
C PRO A 65 18.04 2.54 15.78
N LEU A 66 16.79 2.29 15.38
CA LEU A 66 16.39 1.19 14.48
C LEU A 66 16.35 1.64 13.00
N GLY A 67 16.73 2.89 12.72
CA GLY A 67 16.80 3.46 11.38
C GLY A 67 15.48 3.37 10.61
N MET A 68 15.56 2.91 9.37
CA MET A 68 14.41 2.71 8.48
C MET A 68 13.55 1.50 8.84
N GLY A 69 14.05 0.58 9.67
CA GLY A 69 13.30 -0.62 10.07
C GLY A 69 11.97 -0.26 10.73
N LEU A 70 11.98 0.76 11.61
CA LEU A 70 10.76 1.24 12.27
C LEU A 70 9.76 1.86 11.29
N VAL A 71 10.24 2.53 10.24
CA VAL A 71 9.40 3.12 9.19
C VAL A 71 8.73 2.05 8.34
N PHE A 72 9.47 1.01 7.95
CA PHE A 72 8.90 -0.12 7.22
C PHE A 72 7.91 -0.91 8.07
N TYR A 73 8.24 -1.16 9.34
CA TYR A 73 7.32 -1.77 10.29
C TYR A 73 6.03 -0.96 10.44
N GLY A 74 6.13 0.36 10.62
CA GLY A 74 4.97 1.24 10.71
C GLY A 74 4.10 1.19 9.46
N THR A 75 4.72 1.21 8.28
CA THR A 75 4.01 1.10 6.99
C THR A 75 3.26 -0.23 6.88
N TYR A 76 3.92 -1.34 7.20
CA TYR A 76 3.29 -2.67 7.24
C TYR A 76 2.11 -2.71 8.23
N LYS A 77 2.30 -2.18 9.45
CA LYS A 77 1.29 -2.18 10.50
C LYS A 77 0.06 -1.35 10.10
N VAL A 78 0.25 -0.19 9.46
CA VAL A 78 -0.84 0.63 8.92
C VAL A 78 -1.59 -0.14 7.83
N TRP A 79 -0.90 -0.77 6.88
CA TRP A 79 -1.54 -1.59 5.85
C TRP A 79 -2.37 -2.73 6.47
N HIS A 80 -1.78 -3.45 7.42
CA HIS A 80 -2.44 -4.57 8.10
C HIS A 80 -3.73 -4.11 8.81
N MET A 81 -3.67 -3.03 9.59
CA MET A 81 -4.83 -2.55 10.33
C MET A 81 -5.91 -1.95 9.41
N THR A 82 -5.52 -1.21 8.38
CA THR A 82 -6.47 -0.54 7.50
C THR A 82 -7.18 -1.51 6.56
N TYR A 83 -6.46 -2.51 6.04
CA TYR A 83 -6.99 -3.44 5.06
C TYR A 83 -7.30 -4.82 5.66
N MET A 84 -6.30 -5.51 6.23
CA MET A 84 -6.47 -6.91 6.65
C MET A 84 -7.43 -7.07 7.82
N VAL A 85 -7.35 -6.21 8.83
CA VAL A 85 -8.29 -6.24 9.97
C VAL A 85 -9.72 -5.91 9.51
N ARG A 86 -9.87 -4.95 8.58
CA ARG A 86 -11.18 -4.64 7.99
C ARG A 86 -11.73 -5.84 7.22
N LYS A 87 -10.88 -6.57 6.48
CA LYS A 87 -11.23 -7.81 5.80
C LYS A 87 -11.69 -8.88 6.80
N GLN A 88 -10.91 -9.12 7.86
CA GLN A 88 -11.26 -10.07 8.94
C GLN A 88 -12.60 -9.72 9.60
N LYS A 89 -12.87 -8.43 9.87
CA LYS A 89 -14.16 -8.00 10.44
C LYS A 89 -15.34 -8.35 9.52
N LYS A 90 -15.21 -8.13 8.21
CA LYS A 90 -16.24 -8.51 7.24
C LYS A 90 -16.44 -10.03 7.20
N THR A 91 -15.34 -10.79 7.22
CA THR A 91 -15.40 -12.26 7.25
C THR A 91 -16.05 -12.77 8.53
N ALA A 92 -15.75 -12.19 9.69
CA ALA A 92 -16.37 -12.57 10.96
C ALA A 92 -17.89 -12.36 10.93
N GLN A 93 -18.35 -11.21 10.41
CA GLN A 93 -19.79 -10.95 10.24
C GLN A 93 -20.45 -11.92 9.26
N LEU A 94 -19.78 -12.22 8.15
CA LEU A 94 -20.26 -13.18 7.15
C LEU A 94 -20.42 -14.58 7.74
N VAL A 95 -19.39 -15.06 8.43
CA VAL A 95 -19.37 -16.38 9.06
C VAL A 95 -20.43 -16.47 10.16
N ALA A 96 -20.52 -15.45 11.02
CA ALA A 96 -21.51 -15.40 12.09
C ALA A 96 -22.94 -15.45 11.53
N ALA A 97 -23.22 -14.76 10.42
CA ALA A 97 -24.54 -14.76 9.79
C ALA A 97 -24.86 -16.08 9.06
N ALA A 98 -23.86 -16.74 8.46
CA ALA A 98 -24.08 -17.95 7.67
C ALA A 98 -24.07 -19.25 8.49
N TYR A 99 -23.17 -19.35 9.48
CA TYR A 99 -22.86 -20.60 10.19
C TYR A 99 -22.84 -20.45 11.72
N GLY A 100 -23.16 -19.26 12.26
CA GLY A 100 -22.95 -18.92 13.66
C GLY A 100 -21.52 -18.51 13.96
N GLN A 101 -21.31 -17.81 15.09
CA GLN A 101 -19.98 -17.36 15.49
C GLN A 101 -19.07 -18.57 15.74
N GLY A 102 -17.92 -18.63 15.06
CA GLY A 102 -17.02 -19.79 15.13
C GLY A 102 -17.45 -20.96 14.24
N GLY A 103 -18.50 -20.81 13.41
CA GLY A 103 -19.02 -21.83 12.52
C GLY A 103 -17.98 -22.44 11.56
N GLN A 104 -17.00 -21.63 11.16
CA GLN A 104 -15.88 -22.07 10.33
C GLN A 104 -14.90 -23.02 11.05
N TRP A 105 -15.00 -23.14 12.37
CA TRP A 105 -14.17 -24.00 13.21
C TRP A 105 -14.98 -25.08 13.93
N LEU A 106 -16.20 -25.36 13.47
CA LEU A 106 -16.97 -26.49 13.98
C LEU A 106 -16.31 -27.81 13.59
N ASN A 107 -16.39 -28.79 14.47
CA ASN A 107 -15.95 -30.15 14.19
C ASN A 107 -16.78 -30.77 13.04
N PRO A 108 -16.21 -31.71 12.28
CA PRO A 108 -16.99 -32.45 11.30
C PRO A 108 -18.14 -33.21 11.96
N VAL A 109 -19.22 -33.42 11.21
CA VAL A 109 -20.37 -34.20 11.68
C VAL A 109 -19.90 -35.62 12.03
N PRO A 110 -20.17 -36.14 13.24
CA PRO A 110 -19.83 -37.50 13.63
C PRO A 110 -20.47 -38.52 12.68
N LYS A 111 -19.74 -39.61 12.36
CA LYS A 111 -20.25 -40.71 11.54
C LYS A 111 -20.94 -41.77 12.40
#